data_AF-A0A9X0D5C8-F1
#
_entry.id   AF-A0A9X0D5C8-F1
#
_cell.length_a   1.000
_cell.length_b   1.000
_cell.length_c   1.000
_cell.angle_alpha   90.00
_cell.angle_beta   90.00
_cell.angle_gamma   90.00
#
_symmetry.space_group_name_H-M   'P 1'
#
loop_
_entity.id
_entity.type
_entity.pdbx_description
1 polymer ?
#
loop_
_entity_poly.entity_id
_entity_poly.type
_entity_poly.pdbx_seq_one_letter_code
_entity_poly.pdbx_strand_id
1 'polypeptide(L)'
;MSPEEQKLYIRLFQRKRGWFRCSKLEYLKISSNLTPILNSLVQKGFLEGENQLTDLRETLNLIAAPELKLLVKSLHISSKSAGQKGGTKEDTIEAIVSHADNQKHSLEVLKALF
;
A
#
# COMPACT_ATOMS: atom_id res chain seq x y z
N MET A 1 -18.82 17.62 -10.15
CA MET A 1 -18.31 17.33 -8.79
C MET A 1 -18.98 18.27 -7.79
N SER A 2 -19.29 17.83 -6.57
CA SER A 2 -19.79 18.67 -5.47
C SER A 2 -18.69 19.62 -4.94
N PRO A 3 -19.05 20.68 -4.20
CA PRO A 3 -18.06 21.55 -3.57
C PRO A 3 -17.09 20.80 -2.64
N GLU A 4 -17.56 19.79 -1.92
CA GLU A 4 -16.75 18.95 -1.02
C GLU A 4 -15.81 18.04 -1.82
N GLU A 5 -16.27 17.45 -2.92
CA GLU A 5 -15.45 16.67 -3.85
C GLU A 5 -14.32 17.51 -4.44
N GLN A 6 -14.62 18.73 -4.90
CA GLN A 6 -13.63 19.66 -5.43
C GLN A 6 -12.58 20.04 -4.37
N LYS A 7 -13.04 20.42 -3.17
CA LYS A 7 -12.14 20.77 -2.05
C LYS A 7 -11.23 19.59 -1.69
N LEU A 8 -11.77 18.38 -1.60
CA LEU A 8 -10.99 17.19 -1.27
C LEU A 8 -9.99 16.86 -2.37
N TYR A 9 -10.42 16.86 -3.64
CA TYR A 9 -9.54 16.61 -4.77
C TYR A 9 -8.36 17.58 -4.81
N ILE A 10 -8.61 18.89 -4.66
CA ILE A 10 -7.55 19.90 -4.61
C ILE A 10 -6.58 19.63 -3.45
N ARG A 11 -7.08 19.27 -2.26
CA ARG A 11 -6.23 18.93 -1.11
C ARG A 11 -5.35 17.73 -1.38
N LEU A 12 -5.87 16.70 -2.04
CA LEU A 12 -5.09 15.51 -2.39
C LEU A 12 -4.08 15.80 -3.50
N PHE A 13 -4.46 16.59 -4.50
CA PHE A 13 -3.59 16.99 -5.62
C PHE A 13 -2.37 17.80 -5.15
N GLN A 14 -2.51 18.58 -4.07
CA GLN A 14 -1.42 19.34 -3.46
C GLN A 14 -0.43 18.49 -2.65
N ARG A 15 -0.77 17.24 -2.30
CA ARG A 15 0.14 16.34 -1.57
C ARG A 15 1.15 15.73 -2.53
N LYS A 16 2.25 15.20 -1.98
CA LYS A 16 3.16 14.37 -2.76
C LYS A 16 2.37 13.21 -3.40
N ARG A 17 2.51 13.04 -4.71
CA ARG A 17 1.85 11.95 -5.46
C ARG A 17 2.20 10.60 -4.85
N GLY A 18 1.18 9.77 -4.69
CA GLY A 18 1.31 8.41 -4.17
C GLY A 18 -0.01 7.92 -3.59
N TRP A 19 0.04 6.69 -3.07
CA TRP A 19 -1.11 6.07 -2.43
C TRP A 19 -1.30 6.56 -1.00
N PHE A 20 -2.56 6.61 -0.56
CA PHE A 20 -2.91 7.00 0.79
C PHE A 20 -3.88 5.99 1.40
N ARG A 21 -3.68 5.68 2.68
CA ARG A 21 -4.72 5.01 3.46
C ARG A 21 -5.85 6.00 3.74
N CYS A 22 -7.07 5.65 3.34
CA CYS A 22 -8.27 6.46 3.62
C CYS A 22 -8.41 6.78 5.11
N SER A 23 -8.07 5.84 5.99
CA SER A 23 -8.10 6.01 7.45
C SER A 23 -7.11 7.06 8.00
N LYS A 24 -6.14 7.51 7.19
CA LYS A 24 -5.17 8.56 7.54
C LYS A 24 -5.53 9.91 6.94
N LEU A 25 -6.63 10.01 6.20
CA LEU A 25 -7.11 11.27 5.64
C LEU A 25 -8.08 11.91 6.63
N GLU A 26 -7.72 13.07 7.16
CA GLU A 26 -8.56 13.85 8.06
C GLU A 26 -8.73 15.27 7.53
N TYR A 27 -9.94 15.60 7.09
CA TYR A 27 -10.30 16.93 6.58
C TYR A 27 -11.66 17.35 7.14
N LEU A 28 -11.72 17.56 8.47
CA LEU A 28 -12.96 17.88 9.19
C LEU A 28 -13.69 19.12 8.66
N LYS A 29 -12.97 20.07 8.06
CA LYS A 29 -13.58 21.25 7.41
C LYS A 29 -14.29 20.95 6.09
N ILE A 30 -14.08 19.76 5.52
CA ILE A 30 -14.71 19.29 4.28
C ILE A 30 -15.87 18.37 4.62
N SER A 31 -15.62 17.34 5.43
CA SER A 31 -16.65 16.41 5.91
C SER A 31 -16.12 15.64 7.12
N SER A 32 -17.02 15.23 8.02
CA SER A 32 -16.73 14.29 9.11
C SER A 32 -16.53 12.85 8.61
N ASN A 33 -17.12 12.51 7.45
CA ASN A 33 -16.93 11.22 6.79
C ASN A 33 -16.51 11.44 5.34
N LEU A 34 -15.26 11.11 5.03
CA LEU A 34 -14.69 11.28 3.69
C LEU A 34 -14.98 10.11 2.75
N THR A 35 -15.35 8.94 3.28
CA THR A 35 -15.60 7.71 2.50
C THR A 35 -16.56 7.90 1.32
N PRO A 36 -17.76 8.51 1.47
CA PRO A 36 -18.66 8.69 0.32
C PRO A 36 -18.07 9.62 -0.75
N ILE A 37 -17.30 10.63 -0.33
CA ILE A 37 -16.67 11.59 -1.26
C ILE A 37 -15.54 10.90 -2.03
N LEU A 38 -14.69 10.12 -1.33
CA LEU A 38 -13.61 9.34 -1.94
C LEU A 38 -14.17 8.33 -2.96
N ASN A 39 -15.20 7.58 -2.59
CA ASN A 39 -15.83 6.60 -3.48
C ASN A 39 -16.39 7.27 -4.75
N SER A 40 -17.05 8.42 -4.60
CA SER A 40 -17.57 9.18 -5.73
C SER A 40 -16.45 9.71 -6.65
N LEU A 41 -15.34 10.19 -6.09
CA LEU A 41 -14.17 10.63 -6.86
C LEU A 41 -13.49 9.47 -7.62
N VAL A 42 -13.44 8.27 -7.04
CA VAL A 42 -12.98 7.06 -7.73
C VAL A 42 -13.92 6.69 -8.88
N GLN A 43 -15.23 6.67 -8.64
CA GLN A 43 -16.24 6.37 -9.67
C GLN A 43 -16.18 7.35 -10.85
N LYS A 44 -15.85 8.61 -10.59
CA LYS A 44 -15.71 9.65 -11.61
C LYS A 44 -14.33 9.67 -12.30
N GLY A 45 -13.41 8.78 -11.92
CA GLY A 45 -12.07 8.68 -12.51
C GLY A 45 -11.09 9.77 -12.07
N PHE A 46 -11.38 10.51 -11.00
CA PHE A 46 -10.46 11.51 -10.46
C PHE A 46 -9.42 10.91 -9.50
N LEU A 47 -9.74 9.78 -8.88
CA LEU A 47 -8.85 9.02 -8.01
C LEU A 47 -8.81 7.56 -8.46
N GLU A 48 -7.69 6.90 -8.17
CA GLU A 48 -7.55 5.45 -8.34
C GLU A 48 -8.01 4.72 -7.06
N GLY A 49 -8.73 3.62 -7.24
CA GLY A 49 -9.16 2.73 -6.16
C GLY A 49 -8.10 1.68 -5.81
N GLU A 50 -8.34 0.92 -4.74
CA GLU A 50 -7.42 -0.15 -4.29
C GLU A 50 -7.18 -1.24 -5.35
N ASN A 51 -8.12 -1.45 -6.26
CA ASN A 51 -8.00 -2.40 -7.36
C ASN A 51 -6.92 -2.02 -8.38
N GLN A 52 -6.51 -0.75 -8.41
CA GLN A 52 -5.44 -0.25 -9.28
C GLN A 52 -4.06 -0.32 -8.60
N LEU A 53 -4.00 -0.59 -7.29
CA LEU A 53 -2.76 -0.77 -6.55
C LEU A 53 -2.21 -2.18 -6.81
N THR A 54 -1.37 -2.29 -7.83
CA THR A 54 -0.81 -3.58 -8.30
C THR A 54 0.65 -3.77 -7.95
N ASP A 55 1.37 -2.70 -7.63
CA ASP A 55 2.77 -2.78 -7.23
C ASP A 55 2.89 -3.26 -5.77
N LEU A 56 3.62 -4.35 -5.59
CA LEU A 56 3.83 -4.97 -4.27
C LEU A 56 4.55 -4.00 -3.32
N ARG A 57 5.57 -3.30 -3.78
CA ARG A 57 6.36 -2.40 -2.93
C ARG A 57 5.55 -1.17 -2.52
N GLU A 58 4.76 -0.58 -3.42
CA GLU A 58 3.83 0.50 -3.09
C GLU A 58 2.81 0.04 -2.05
N THR A 59 2.28 -1.17 -2.20
CA THR A 59 1.34 -1.77 -1.24
C THR A 59 1.98 -1.94 0.13
N LEU A 60 3.17 -2.54 0.21
CA LEU A 60 3.89 -2.73 1.46
C LEU A 60 4.27 -1.38 2.11
N ASN A 61 4.54 -0.35 1.30
CA ASN A 61 4.78 1.00 1.78
C ASN A 61 3.56 1.62 2.46
N LEU A 62 2.35 1.20 2.08
CA LEU A 62 1.14 1.61 2.77
C LEU A 62 0.99 0.92 4.12
N ILE A 63 1.55 -0.26 4.37
CA ILE A 63 1.33 -1.03 5.60
C ILE A 63 2.14 -0.43 6.78
N ALA A 64 1.60 -0.51 8.00
CA ALA A 64 2.34 -0.05 9.19
C ALA A 64 3.50 -1.00 9.53
N ALA A 65 4.59 -0.48 10.09
CA ALA A 65 5.76 -1.30 10.43
C ALA A 65 5.46 -2.51 11.36
N PRO A 66 4.56 -2.41 12.36
CA PRO A 66 4.16 -3.58 13.17
C PRO A 66 3.45 -4.66 12.35
N GLU A 67 2.56 -4.27 11.44
CA GLU A 67 1.82 -5.18 10.56
C GLU A 67 2.75 -5.87 9.57
N LEU A 68 3.73 -5.14 9.01
CA LEU A 68 4.78 -5.73 8.16
C LEU A 68 5.58 -6.82 8.90
N LYS A 69 5.88 -6.62 10.18
CA LYS A 69 6.57 -7.65 11.00
C LYS A 69 5.70 -8.89 11.23
N LEU A 70 4.39 -8.72 11.36
CA LEU A 70 3.46 -9.86 11.43
C LEU A 70 3.42 -10.60 10.10
N LEU A 71 3.41 -9.89 8.98
CA LEU A 71 3.45 -10.47 7.63
C LEU A 71 4.73 -11.28 7.40
N VAL A 72 5.90 -10.77 7.82
CA VAL A 72 7.17 -11.51 7.77
C VAL A 72 7.08 -12.83 8.53
N LYS A 73 6.48 -12.81 9.73
CA LYS A 73 6.30 -14.02 10.54
C LYS A 73 5.36 -15.02 9.87
N SER A 74 4.22 -14.57 9.33
CA SER A 74 3.27 -15.46 8.66
C SER A 74 3.83 -16.07 7.37
N LEU A 75 4.72 -15.35 6.68
CA LEU A 75 5.40 -15.83 5.47
C LEU A 75 6.63 -16.70 5.79
N HIS A 76 6.94 -16.94 7.06
CA HIS A 76 8.11 -17.73 7.51
C HIS A 76 9.44 -17.24 6.89
N ILE A 77 9.55 -15.94 6.62
CA ILE A 77 10.74 -15.35 6.02
C ILE A 77 11.86 -15.39 7.06
N SER A 78 12.82 -16.30 6.83
CA SER A 78 13.97 -16.55 7.69
C SER A 78 15.06 -15.51 7.46
N SER A 79 14.78 -14.23 7.76
CA SER A 79 15.75 -13.16 7.57
C SER A 79 16.48 -12.85 8.88
N LYS A 80 17.82 -12.85 8.84
CA LYS A 80 18.66 -12.38 9.94
C LYS A 80 18.50 -10.86 10.19
N SER A 81 17.99 -10.10 9.21
CA SER A 81 17.75 -8.66 9.29
C SER A 81 16.28 -8.30 9.55
N ALA A 82 15.31 -9.05 9.02
CA ALA A 82 13.88 -8.80 9.19
C ALA A 82 13.37 -9.47 10.49
N GLY A 83 13.67 -8.86 11.63
CA GLY A 83 13.22 -9.34 12.95
C GLY A 83 14.12 -8.98 14.12
N GLN A 84 15.34 -8.51 13.87
CA GLN A 84 16.23 -8.04 14.94
C GLN A 84 15.81 -6.67 15.47
N LYS A 85 16.13 -6.41 16.75
CA LYS A 85 16.12 -5.06 17.34
C LYS A 85 17.09 -4.17 16.54
N GLY A 86 16.58 -3.46 15.53
CA GLY A 86 17.38 -2.53 14.70
C GLY A 86 16.98 -2.45 13.22
N GLY A 87 16.23 -3.41 12.67
CA GLY A 87 15.83 -3.39 11.26
C GLY A 87 14.82 -2.26 10.94
N THR A 88 15.05 -1.55 9.84
CA THR A 88 14.17 -0.47 9.38
C THR A 88 12.92 -1.03 8.68
N LYS A 89 11.94 -0.15 8.43
CA LYS A 89 10.76 -0.51 7.62
C LYS A 89 11.17 -0.94 6.22
N GLU A 90 12.12 -0.24 5.62
CA GLU A 90 12.61 -0.55 4.27
C GLU A 90 13.29 -1.92 4.20
N ASP A 91 14.10 -2.28 5.20
CA ASP A 91 14.71 -3.61 5.25
C ASP A 91 13.66 -4.73 5.32
N THR A 92 12.54 -4.45 6.00
CA THR A 92 11.42 -5.38 6.12
C THR A 92 10.68 -5.52 4.78
N ILE A 93 10.45 -4.40 4.08
CA ILE A 93 9.84 -4.40 2.75
C ILE A 93 10.73 -5.15 1.75
N GLU A 94 12.03 -4.87 1.75
CA GLU A 94 13.00 -5.53 0.88
C GLU A 94 13.01 -7.05 1.07
N ALA A 95 12.99 -7.51 2.33
CA ALA A 95 12.95 -8.93 2.64
C ALA A 95 11.68 -9.61 2.07
N ILE A 96 10.52 -8.94 2.13
CA ILE A 96 9.26 -9.46 1.59
C ILE A 96 9.30 -9.49 0.06
N VAL A 97 9.76 -8.41 -0.59
CA VAL A 97 9.86 -8.33 -2.06
C VAL A 97 10.80 -9.40 -2.60
N SER A 98 12.01 -9.50 -2.03
CA SER A 98 12.98 -10.54 -2.38
C SER A 98 12.43 -11.96 -2.20
N HIS A 99 11.63 -12.19 -1.15
CA HIS A 99 11.00 -13.49 -0.94
C HIS A 99 9.97 -13.81 -2.04
N ALA A 100 9.13 -12.85 -2.41
CA ALA A 100 8.12 -13.01 -3.46
C ALA A 100 8.76 -13.28 -4.83
N ASP A 101 9.83 -12.56 -5.18
CA ASP A 101 10.55 -12.76 -6.44
C ASP A 101 11.18 -14.16 -6.54
N ASN A 102 11.78 -14.63 -5.44
CA ASN A 102 12.35 -15.98 -5.39
C ASN A 102 11.28 -17.07 -5.56
N GLN A 103 10.09 -16.89 -4.96
CA GLN A 103 8.98 -17.82 -5.16
C GLN A 103 8.47 -17.81 -6.60
N LYS A 104 8.33 -16.63 -7.21
CA LYS A 104 7.90 -16.49 -8.61
C LYS A 104 8.89 -17.18 -9.56
N HIS A 105 10.19 -16.91 -9.40
CA HIS A 105 11.23 -17.57 -10.18
C HIS A 105 11.18 -19.10 -10.02
N SER A 106 11.00 -19.60 -8.80
CA SER A 106 10.89 -21.04 -8.54
C SER A 106 9.70 -21.68 -9.26
N LEU A 107 8.56 -21.00 -9.29
CA LEU A 107 7.37 -21.46 -10.03
C LEU A 107 7.58 -21.43 -11.54
N GLU A 108 8.27 -20.42 -12.07
CA GLU A 108 8.61 -20.33 -13.50
C GLU A 108 9.56 -21.46 -13.93
N VAL A 109 10.59 -21.76 -13.13
CA VAL A 109 11.49 -22.89 -13.38
C VAL A 109 10.74 -24.22 -13.36
N LEU A 110 9.85 -24.44 -12.39
CA LEU A 110 9.05 -25.67 -12.33
C LEU A 110 8.13 -25.83 -13.55
N LYS A 111 7.49 -24.75 -14.00
CA LYS A 111 6.67 -24.76 -15.23
C LYS A 111 7.48 -25.03 -16.50
N ALA A 112 8.78 -24.78 -16.51
CA ALA A 112 9.64 -25.07 -17.64
C ALA A 112 10.13 -26.54 -17.68
N LEU A 113 10.00 -27.26 -16.57
CA LEU A 113 10.45 -28.66 -16.41
C LEU A 113 9.34 -29.69 -16.65
N PHE A 114 8.08 -29.26 -16.80
CA PHE A 114 6.91 -30.09 -17.08
C PHE A 114 6.09 -29.49 -18.22
#